data_AF-A0A5C6AGY0-F1
#
_entry.id   AF-A0A5C6AGY0-F1
#
_cell.length_a   1.000
_cell.length_b   1.000
_cell.length_c   1.000
_cell.angle_alpha   90.00
_cell.angle_beta   90.00
_cell.angle_gamma   90.00
#
_symmetry.space_group_name_H-M   'P 1'
#
loop_
_entity.id
_entity.type
_entity.pdbx_description
1 polymer ?
#
loop_
_entity_poly.entity_id
_entity_poly.type
_entity_poly.pdbx_seq_one_letter_code
_entity_poly.pdbx_strand_id
1 'polypeptide(L)'
;MPLGYRVFSGNTEDVTTVEEIVEAMEKQYGVADRVWVMDRGMVSEDNLKFFRAGNFRYIIGTPKSMLKKFEAELLAKDWHEVRGGLEVKLCKRDDLAAGECFVVCRSADRRKKDEAILRRSEEKIEARLKTMTERCLKQNRDVQKVEREIGKLLGKNTRAAKLFEVVVKADESGAAKILWKKITLETDWAKLSAGCYLLRTNVTDWKDEDLWRAYTQLSEAENAFRIHKTDLQLRSIWHQEEDRLEAHLLVCFLAYVLLKSLGRLCARAGLGDEPRRVLEELSEIRPMDVVLPTSAGHEIRRRWGAIPFRRRFLLAIAFVKFVEGGPSLLR
;
A
#
# COMPACT_ATOMS: atom_id res chain seq x y z
N MET A 1 15.97 1.49 -0.07
CA MET A 1 16.54 0.33 0.65
C MET A 1 16.09 0.50 2.09
N PRO A 2 15.51 -0.53 2.73
CA PRO A 2 15.04 -0.39 4.11
C PRO A 2 16.25 -0.14 5.04
N LEU A 3 16.06 0.66 6.10
CA LEU A 3 17.13 1.03 7.03
C LEU A 3 17.07 0.23 8.33
N GLY A 4 15.86 -0.09 8.81
CA GLY A 4 15.63 -0.88 10.01
C GLY A 4 14.15 -1.26 10.14
N TYR A 5 13.83 -1.96 11.22
CA TYR A 5 12.48 -2.31 11.63
C TYR A 5 12.39 -2.26 13.16
N ARG A 6 11.16 -2.13 13.68
CA ARG A 6 10.89 -2.17 15.11
C ARG A 6 9.59 -2.92 15.38
N VAL A 7 9.55 -3.60 16.51
CA VAL A 7 8.39 -4.36 16.97
C VAL A 7 7.67 -3.56 18.04
N PHE A 8 6.35 -3.51 17.94
CA PHE A 8 5.46 -2.92 18.94
C PHE A 8 4.46 -3.97 19.39
N SER A 9 3.92 -3.81 20.59
CA SER A 9 2.84 -4.66 21.10
C SER A 9 1.62 -4.60 20.19
N GLY A 10 0.93 -5.73 20.00
CA GLY A 10 -0.16 -5.84 19.02
C GLY A 10 -1.40 -4.98 19.31
N ASN A 11 -1.48 -4.37 20.50
CA ASN A 11 -2.54 -3.44 20.92
C ASN A 11 -2.11 -1.98 20.85
N THR A 12 -0.89 -1.67 20.41
CA THR A 12 -0.40 -0.30 20.27
C THR A 12 -1.03 0.33 19.04
N GLU A 13 -1.60 1.52 19.19
CA GLU A 13 -2.11 2.29 18.06
C GLU A 13 -0.93 2.90 17.28
N ASP A 14 -0.93 2.78 15.95
CA ASP A 14 0.16 3.30 15.12
C ASP A 14 0.48 4.78 15.40
N VAL A 15 -0.55 5.58 15.74
CA VAL A 15 -0.42 6.99 16.11
C VAL A 15 0.53 7.20 17.28
N THR A 16 0.56 6.31 18.28
CA THR A 16 1.38 6.48 19.49
C THR A 16 2.84 6.07 19.29
N THR A 17 3.16 5.43 18.16
CA THR A 17 4.52 4.93 17.88
C THR A 17 5.45 5.99 17.29
N VAL A 18 4.91 7.10 16.80
CA VAL A 18 5.64 8.06 15.97
C VAL A 18 6.82 8.71 16.70
N GLU A 19 6.59 9.22 17.90
CA GLU A 19 7.61 9.86 18.73
C GLU A 19 8.76 8.88 19.03
N GLU A 20 8.43 7.67 19.47
CA GLU A 20 9.43 6.63 19.79
C GLU A 20 10.28 6.23 18.57
N ILE A 21 9.68 6.19 17.37
CA ILE A 21 10.40 5.91 16.12
C ILE A 21 11.33 7.05 15.76
N VAL A 22 10.86 8.30 15.86
CA VAL A 22 11.67 9.48 15.54
C VAL A 22 12.90 9.52 16.45
N GLU A 23 12.69 9.44 17.76
CA GLU A 23 13.79 9.49 18.75
C GLU A 23 14.81 8.35 18.55
N ALA A 24 14.34 7.12 18.31
CA ALA A 24 15.25 6.00 18.09
C ALA A 24 16.07 6.13 16.81
N MET A 25 15.46 6.63 15.73
CA MET A 25 16.17 6.90 14.48
C MET A 25 17.22 7.99 14.65
N GLU A 26 16.93 9.04 15.43
CA GLU A 26 17.92 10.07 15.74
C GLU A 26 19.05 9.55 16.62
N LYS A 27 18.72 8.73 17.63
CA LYS A 27 19.71 8.10 18.51
C LYS A 27 20.65 7.17 17.73
N GLN A 28 20.13 6.41 16.77
CA GLN A 28 20.90 5.40 16.05
C GLN A 28 21.67 5.98 14.85
N TYR A 29 21.10 6.96 14.15
CA TYR A 29 21.64 7.48 12.90
C TYR A 29 22.01 8.98 12.95
N GLY A 30 21.98 9.58 14.14
CA GLY A 30 22.24 11.01 14.36
C GLY A 30 21.08 11.91 13.94
N VAL A 31 21.19 13.21 14.23
CA VAL A 31 20.27 14.24 13.74
C VAL A 31 20.67 14.59 12.31
N ALA A 32 19.75 14.42 11.37
CA ALA A 32 19.94 14.81 9.97
C ALA A 32 18.73 15.62 9.50
N ASP A 33 18.91 16.45 8.47
CA ASP A 33 17.81 17.20 7.83
C ASP A 33 16.91 16.24 7.04
N ARG A 34 16.07 15.50 7.78
CA ARG A 34 15.18 14.45 7.26
C ARG A 34 13.79 15.02 7.06
N VAL A 35 13.16 14.60 5.97
CA VAL A 35 11.72 14.80 5.74
C VAL A 35 10.97 13.53 6.14
N TRP A 36 10.19 13.62 7.20
CA TRP A 36 9.36 12.55 7.73
C TRP A 36 8.09 12.38 6.89
N VAL A 37 7.99 11.26 6.18
CA VAL A 37 6.79 10.92 5.39
C VAL A 37 5.99 9.85 6.13
N MET A 38 4.73 10.11 6.43
CA MET A 38 3.88 9.17 7.18
C MET A 38 2.48 9.03 6.61
N ASP A 39 1.88 7.87 6.86
CA ASP A 39 0.48 7.62 6.53
C ASP A 39 -0.44 8.50 7.38
N ARG A 40 -1.60 8.81 6.83
CA ARG A 40 -2.71 9.47 7.51
C ARG A 40 -3.11 8.79 8.82
N GLY A 41 -2.96 7.47 8.90
CA GLY A 41 -3.28 6.69 10.10
C GLY A 41 -2.39 7.01 11.30
N MET A 42 -1.21 7.61 11.09
CA MET A 42 -0.24 7.94 12.13
C MET A 42 -0.33 9.41 12.58
N VAL A 43 -1.33 10.16 12.10
CA VAL A 43 -1.46 11.60 12.35
C VAL A 43 -2.36 11.87 13.54
N SER A 44 -1.83 12.56 14.53
CA SER A 44 -2.57 13.23 15.61
C SER A 44 -2.11 14.68 15.76
N GLU A 45 -2.93 15.51 16.41
CA GLU A 45 -2.50 16.88 16.76
C GLU A 45 -1.32 16.87 17.74
N ASP A 46 -1.20 15.85 18.59
CA ASP A 46 -0.06 15.73 19.51
C ASP A 46 1.22 15.37 18.76
N ASN A 47 1.17 14.47 17.78
CA ASN A 47 2.30 14.19 16.89
C ASN A 47 2.70 15.45 16.11
N LEU A 48 1.74 16.22 15.60
CA LEU A 48 2.02 17.47 14.90
C LEU A 48 2.68 18.51 15.80
N LYS A 49 2.26 18.65 17.06
CA LYS A 49 2.94 19.50 18.04
C LYS A 49 4.36 19.04 18.31
N PHE A 50 4.58 17.73 18.44
CA PHE A 50 5.92 17.15 18.57
C PHE A 50 6.81 17.50 17.37
N PHE A 51 6.32 17.32 16.14
CA PHE A 51 7.07 17.70 14.93
C PHE A 51 7.43 19.19 14.89
N ARG A 52 6.50 20.07 15.27
CA ARG A 52 6.74 21.51 15.36
C ARG A 52 7.75 21.87 16.44
N ALA A 53 7.64 21.27 17.62
CA ALA A 53 8.54 21.53 18.75
C ALA A 53 9.98 21.09 18.45
N GLY A 54 10.15 19.95 17.77
CA GLY A 54 11.44 19.45 17.33
C GLY A 54 11.99 20.10 16.05
N ASN A 55 11.27 21.05 15.45
CA ASN A 55 11.61 21.66 14.15
C ASN A 55 11.86 20.63 13.03
N PHE A 56 11.11 19.53 13.07
CA PHE A 56 11.22 18.44 12.12
C PHE A 56 10.42 18.74 10.85
N ARG A 57 10.97 18.35 9.70
CA ARG A 57 10.30 18.47 8.40
C ARG A 57 9.42 17.26 8.15
N TYR A 58 8.20 17.44 7.66
CA TYR A 58 7.27 16.34 7.44
C TYR A 58 6.36 16.52 6.23
N ILE A 59 5.89 15.39 5.68
CA ILE A 59 4.82 15.31 4.68
C ILE A 59 3.85 14.23 5.12
N ILE A 60 2.59 14.60 5.36
CA ILE A 60 1.59 13.69 5.92
C ILE A 60 0.31 13.66 5.09
N GLY A 61 -0.34 12.50 5.03
CA GLY A 61 -1.69 12.38 4.48
C GLY A 61 -2.72 12.91 5.46
N THR A 62 -3.72 13.67 4.99
CA THR A 62 -4.79 14.20 5.86
C THR A 62 -6.14 13.55 5.58
N PRO A 63 -7.05 13.46 6.57
CA PRO A 63 -8.36 12.85 6.39
C PRO A 63 -9.15 13.43 5.22
N LYS A 64 -9.84 12.55 4.47
CA LYS A 64 -10.63 12.96 3.29
C LYS A 64 -11.75 13.96 3.64
N SER A 65 -12.23 13.96 4.88
CA SER A 65 -13.20 14.93 5.38
C SER A 65 -12.71 16.38 5.26
N MET A 66 -11.39 16.60 5.35
CA MET A 66 -10.78 17.92 5.25
C MET A 66 -10.89 18.52 3.84
N LEU A 67 -11.02 17.69 2.80
CA LEU A 67 -11.18 18.16 1.42
C LEU A 67 -12.34 19.14 1.26
N LYS A 68 -13.40 19.04 2.07
CA LYS A 68 -14.53 19.98 2.02
C LYS A 68 -14.11 21.44 2.24
N LYS A 69 -13.04 21.68 2.99
CA LYS A 69 -12.47 23.03 3.19
C LYS A 69 -11.75 23.55 1.94
N PHE A 70 -11.45 22.67 0.98
CA PHE A 70 -10.73 22.93 -0.26
C PHE A 70 -11.65 22.84 -1.50
N GLU A 71 -12.95 23.05 -1.33
CA GLU A 71 -13.92 22.94 -2.44
C GLU A 71 -13.66 23.97 -3.54
N ALA A 72 -13.35 25.21 -3.18
CA ALA A 72 -13.03 26.26 -4.14
C ALA A 72 -11.74 25.93 -4.92
N GLU A 73 -10.74 25.41 -4.22
CA GLU A 73 -9.46 25.01 -4.77
C GLU A 73 -9.61 23.80 -5.70
N LEU A 74 -10.54 22.89 -5.41
CA LEU A 74 -10.88 21.74 -6.25
C LEU A 74 -11.61 22.13 -7.55
N LEU A 75 -12.43 23.18 -7.50
CA LEU A 75 -13.18 23.71 -8.65
C LEU A 75 -12.31 24.60 -9.56
N ALA A 76 -11.24 25.16 -9.02
CA ALA A 76 -10.31 25.98 -9.79
C ALA A 76 -9.58 25.15 -10.88
N LYS A 77 -9.06 25.85 -11.90
CA LYS A 77 -8.45 25.24 -13.11
C LYS A 77 -6.92 25.29 -13.14
N ASP A 78 -6.31 25.91 -12.14
CA ASP A 78 -4.86 26.11 -11.95
C ASP A 78 -4.17 24.85 -11.39
N TRP A 79 -4.35 23.73 -12.08
CA TRP A 79 -3.71 22.47 -11.73
C TRP A 79 -2.38 22.29 -12.44
N HIS A 80 -1.40 21.73 -11.73
CA HIS A 80 -0.14 21.28 -12.33
C HIS A 80 -0.22 19.77 -12.62
N GLU A 81 -0.15 19.39 -13.89
CA GLU A 81 -0.13 17.97 -14.28
C GLU A 81 1.27 17.38 -14.10
N VAL A 82 1.41 16.40 -13.20
CA VAL A 82 2.69 15.73 -12.90
C VAL A 82 2.94 14.57 -13.86
N ARG A 83 1.90 13.80 -14.15
CA ARG A 83 1.92 12.68 -15.11
C ARG A 83 0.50 12.38 -15.57
N GLY A 84 0.33 11.76 -16.73
CA GLY A 84 -0.97 11.50 -17.36
C GLY A 84 -2.07 11.06 -16.38
N GLY A 85 -3.02 11.96 -16.10
CA GLY A 85 -4.14 11.72 -15.20
C GLY A 85 -3.84 11.90 -13.70
N LEU A 86 -2.74 12.55 -13.35
CA LEU A 86 -2.40 12.99 -12.00
C LEU A 86 -2.05 14.48 -12.01
N GLU A 87 -2.79 15.21 -11.21
CA GLU A 87 -2.64 16.65 -11.04
C GLU A 87 -2.44 16.99 -9.56
N VAL A 88 -1.62 18.01 -9.31
CA VAL A 88 -1.34 18.53 -7.97
C VAL A 88 -1.52 20.03 -7.95
N LYS A 89 -1.79 20.54 -6.75
CA LYS A 89 -1.92 21.98 -6.51
C LYS A 89 -1.44 22.30 -5.11
N LEU A 90 -0.56 23.29 -4.99
CA LEU A 90 -0.13 23.85 -3.73
C LEU A 90 -1.20 24.83 -3.20
N CYS A 91 -1.62 24.65 -1.95
CA CYS A 91 -2.57 25.52 -1.28
C CYS A 91 -1.98 26.04 0.02
N LYS A 92 -1.79 27.35 0.11
CA LYS A 92 -1.44 28.05 1.35
C LYS A 92 -2.72 28.58 2.00
N ARG A 93 -2.76 28.56 3.33
CA ARG A 93 -3.96 28.79 4.12
C ARG A 93 -3.57 29.56 5.37
N ASP A 94 -4.32 30.62 5.67
CA ASP A 94 -4.02 31.52 6.79
C ASP A 94 -4.44 30.93 8.15
N ASP A 95 -5.28 29.89 8.15
CA ASP A 95 -5.73 29.15 9.35
C ASP A 95 -4.73 28.10 9.84
N LEU A 96 -3.57 27.98 9.20
CA LEU A 96 -2.50 27.10 9.62
C LEU A 96 -1.46 27.82 10.48
N ALA A 97 -0.73 27.04 11.28
CA ALA A 97 0.50 27.52 11.89
C ALA A 97 1.44 28.06 10.79
N ALA A 98 2.10 29.19 11.06
CA ALA A 98 3.00 29.82 10.11
C ALA A 98 4.05 28.82 9.61
N GLY A 99 4.19 28.71 8.28
CA GLY A 99 5.16 27.80 7.64
C GLY A 99 4.60 26.45 7.16
N GLU A 100 3.29 26.19 7.30
CA GLU A 100 2.67 24.99 6.72
C GLU A 100 1.92 25.28 5.42
N CYS A 101 1.86 24.28 4.55
CA CYS A 101 1.04 24.29 3.35
C CYS A 101 0.39 22.93 3.10
N PHE A 102 -0.55 22.93 2.16
CA PHE A 102 -1.20 21.73 1.68
C PHE A 102 -0.88 21.47 0.22
N VAL A 103 -0.85 20.20 -0.15
CA VAL A 103 -0.85 19.75 -1.54
C VAL A 103 -2.16 19.01 -1.78
N VAL A 104 -3.02 19.57 -2.62
CA VAL A 104 -4.22 18.90 -3.11
C VAL A 104 -3.81 18.06 -4.30
N CYS A 105 -4.14 16.78 -4.30
CA CYS A 105 -3.81 15.86 -5.38
C CYS A 105 -5.10 15.29 -5.98
N ARG A 106 -5.18 15.21 -7.31
CA ARG A 106 -6.26 14.60 -8.07
C ARG A 106 -5.69 13.49 -8.95
N SER A 107 -6.15 12.26 -8.75
CA SER A 107 -5.64 11.09 -9.50
C SER A 107 -6.77 10.29 -10.15
N ALA A 108 -6.67 10.09 -11.46
CA ALA A 108 -7.56 9.25 -12.24
C ALA A 108 -7.50 7.78 -11.80
N ASP A 109 -6.31 7.24 -11.54
CA ASP A 109 -6.14 5.88 -11.03
C ASP A 109 -6.75 5.72 -9.64
N ARG A 110 -6.56 6.73 -8.78
CA ARG A 110 -7.18 6.73 -7.45
C ARG A 110 -8.70 6.79 -7.57
N ARG A 111 -9.24 7.57 -8.51
CA ARG A 111 -10.67 7.62 -8.80
C ARG A 111 -11.21 6.26 -9.21
N LYS A 112 -10.57 5.58 -10.18
CA LYS A 112 -10.96 4.22 -10.59
C LYS A 112 -10.92 3.24 -9.42
N LYS A 113 -9.89 3.31 -8.58
CA LYS A 113 -9.77 2.46 -7.38
C LYS A 113 -10.89 2.74 -6.36
N ASP A 114 -11.17 4.01 -6.09
CA ASP A 114 -12.26 4.43 -5.20
C ASP A 114 -13.63 3.97 -5.73
N GLU A 115 -13.88 4.11 -7.03
CA GLU A 115 -15.09 3.64 -7.72
C GLU A 115 -15.22 2.11 -7.64
N ALA A 116 -14.14 1.37 -7.88
CA ALA A 116 -14.14 -0.10 -7.79
C ALA A 116 -14.33 -0.61 -6.35
N ILE A 117 -13.82 0.11 -5.34
CA ILE A 117 -14.09 -0.20 -3.93
C ILE A 117 -15.57 0.03 -3.61
N LEU A 118 -16.10 1.18 -4.02
CA LEU A 118 -17.51 1.54 -3.79
C LEU A 118 -18.43 0.52 -4.45
N ARG A 119 -18.20 0.20 -5.72
CA ARG A 119 -18.96 -0.80 -6.49
C ARG A 119 -18.98 -2.16 -5.82
N ARG A 120 -17.83 -2.65 -5.34
CA ARG A 120 -17.76 -3.93 -4.61
C ARG A 120 -18.57 -3.90 -3.31
N SER A 121 -18.55 -2.78 -2.59
CA SER A 121 -19.38 -2.62 -1.40
C SER A 121 -20.87 -2.55 -1.74
N GLU A 122 -21.25 -1.89 -2.84
CA GLU A 122 -22.63 -1.86 -3.34
C GLU A 122 -23.12 -3.27 -3.69
N GLU A 123 -22.38 -4.00 -4.51
CA GLU A 123 -22.71 -5.38 -4.92
C GLU A 123 -22.89 -6.29 -3.69
N LYS A 124 -22.03 -6.12 -2.67
CA LYS A 124 -22.13 -6.87 -1.41
C LYS A 124 -23.38 -6.53 -0.60
N ILE A 125 -23.76 -5.25 -0.51
CA ILE A 125 -24.99 -4.84 0.17
C ILE A 125 -26.19 -5.40 -0.58
N GLU A 126 -26.23 -5.23 -1.90
CA GLU A 126 -27.34 -5.67 -2.75
C GLU A 126 -27.56 -7.18 -2.66
N ALA A 127 -26.49 -7.97 -2.82
CA ALA A 127 -26.55 -9.42 -2.70
C ALA A 127 -27.08 -9.83 -1.32
N ARG A 128 -26.61 -9.17 -0.25
CA ARG A 128 -27.04 -9.49 1.11
C ARG A 128 -28.49 -9.10 1.38
N LEU A 129 -28.94 -7.94 0.88
CA LEU A 129 -30.33 -7.51 1.00
C LEU A 129 -31.26 -8.48 0.25
N LYS A 130 -30.92 -8.90 -0.97
CA LYS A 130 -31.68 -9.93 -1.72
C LYS A 130 -31.82 -11.23 -0.93
N THR A 131 -30.71 -11.77 -0.43
CA THR A 131 -30.74 -12.99 0.39
C THR A 131 -31.57 -12.80 1.67
N MET A 132 -31.52 -11.63 2.30
CA MET A 132 -32.31 -11.35 3.50
C MET A 132 -33.81 -11.24 3.17
N THR A 133 -34.17 -10.57 2.07
CA THR A 133 -35.56 -10.47 1.60
C THR A 133 -36.13 -11.86 1.30
N GLU A 134 -35.40 -12.70 0.57
CA GLU A 134 -35.82 -14.09 0.27
C GLU A 134 -36.00 -14.93 1.54
N ARG A 135 -35.11 -14.78 2.52
CA ARG A 135 -35.22 -15.48 3.82
C ARG A 135 -36.46 -15.05 4.60
N CYS A 136 -36.78 -13.76 4.58
CA CYS A 136 -37.98 -13.25 5.24
C CYS A 136 -39.28 -13.72 4.56
N LEU A 137 -39.26 -13.98 3.25
CA LEU A 137 -40.39 -14.58 2.55
C LEU A 137 -40.60 -16.07 2.91
N LYS A 138 -39.51 -16.80 3.21
CA LYS A 138 -39.55 -18.24 3.52
C LYS A 138 -39.76 -18.55 5.00
N GLN A 139 -39.45 -17.61 5.89
CA GLN A 139 -39.44 -17.82 7.34
C GLN A 139 -40.03 -16.60 8.05
N ASN A 140 -40.89 -16.83 9.05
CA ASN A 140 -41.36 -15.78 9.93
C ASN A 140 -40.19 -15.31 10.82
N ARG A 141 -39.58 -14.17 10.47
CA ARG A 141 -38.48 -13.56 11.21
C ARG A 141 -38.96 -12.35 11.98
N ASP A 142 -38.41 -12.19 13.17
CA ASP A 142 -38.62 -11.02 14.01
C ASP A 142 -38.06 -9.73 13.36
N VAL A 143 -38.87 -8.67 13.41
CA VAL A 143 -38.57 -7.35 12.81
C VAL A 143 -37.30 -6.74 13.40
N GLN A 144 -37.16 -6.74 14.72
CA GLN A 144 -36.02 -6.10 15.40
C GLN A 144 -34.69 -6.80 15.08
N LYS A 145 -34.69 -8.13 15.00
CA LYS A 145 -33.50 -8.89 14.61
C LYS A 145 -33.07 -8.56 13.18
N VAL A 146 -34.02 -8.46 12.26
CA VAL A 146 -33.75 -8.11 10.86
C VAL A 146 -33.22 -6.67 10.75
N GLU A 147 -33.80 -5.71 11.46
CA GLU A 147 -33.31 -4.33 11.52
C GLU A 147 -31.87 -4.25 12.05
N ARG A 148 -31.53 -4.98 13.12
CA ARG A 148 -30.16 -5.04 13.65
C ARG A 148 -29.18 -5.64 12.64
N GLU A 149 -29.58 -6.67 11.89
CA GLU A 149 -28.74 -7.26 10.84
C GLU A 149 -28.48 -6.27 9.70
N ILE A 150 -29.52 -5.55 9.25
CA ILE A 150 -29.40 -4.51 8.22
C ILE A 150 -28.54 -3.35 8.74
N GLY A 151 -28.76 -2.89 9.97
CA GLY A 151 -27.96 -1.85 10.60
C GLY A 151 -26.47 -2.22 10.68
N LYS A 152 -26.15 -3.47 11.05
CA LYS A 152 -24.77 -3.98 11.03
C LYS A 152 -24.18 -4.05 9.61
N LEU A 153 -24.98 -4.45 8.62
CA LEU A 153 -24.55 -4.51 7.22
C LEU A 153 -24.20 -3.12 6.67
N LEU A 154 -25.10 -2.16 6.88
CA LEU A 154 -24.95 -0.77 6.42
C LEU A 154 -23.85 -0.05 7.20
N GLY A 155 -23.75 -0.28 8.51
CA GLY A 155 -22.69 0.28 9.37
C GLY A 155 -21.28 -0.18 8.97
N LYS A 156 -21.13 -1.41 8.46
CA LYS A 156 -19.85 -1.89 7.91
C LYS A 156 -19.49 -1.28 6.56
N ASN A 157 -20.45 -0.68 5.85
CA ASN A 157 -20.28 -0.15 4.49
C ASN A 157 -20.83 1.28 4.38
N THR A 158 -20.50 2.14 5.34
CA THR A 158 -21.10 3.48 5.50
C THR A 158 -21.17 4.33 4.24
N ARG A 159 -20.16 4.28 3.36
CA ARG A 159 -20.14 5.03 2.10
C ARG A 159 -21.18 4.51 1.10
N ALA A 160 -21.23 3.19 0.90
CA ALA A 160 -22.18 2.55 -0.01
C ALA A 160 -23.59 2.51 0.58
N ALA A 161 -23.73 2.46 1.91
CA ALA A 161 -25.01 2.43 2.61
C ALA A 161 -25.92 3.62 2.25
N LYS A 162 -25.34 4.80 1.98
CA LYS A 162 -26.10 5.98 1.56
C LYS A 162 -26.86 5.77 0.25
N LEU A 163 -26.40 4.83 -0.60
CA LEU A 163 -27.02 4.50 -1.88
C LEU A 163 -28.23 3.56 -1.74
N PHE A 164 -28.62 3.18 -0.52
CA PHE A 164 -29.73 2.27 -0.29
C PHE A 164 -30.71 2.89 0.72
N GLU A 165 -31.95 3.07 0.30
CA GLU A 165 -33.06 3.23 1.25
C GLU A 165 -33.59 1.85 1.57
N VAL A 166 -33.60 1.50 2.86
CA VAL A 166 -34.07 0.20 3.36
C VAL A 166 -35.10 0.43 4.45
N VAL A 167 -36.29 -0.14 4.28
CA VAL A 167 -37.40 -0.08 5.22
C VAL A 167 -37.78 -1.51 5.58
N VAL A 168 -37.86 -1.80 6.89
CA VAL A 168 -38.39 -3.06 7.39
C VAL A 168 -39.80 -2.79 7.91
N LYS A 169 -40.78 -3.57 7.47
CA LYS A 169 -42.17 -3.50 7.95
C LYS A 169 -42.57 -4.86 8.53
N ALA A 170 -43.49 -4.85 9.49
CA ALA A 170 -44.19 -6.07 9.87
C ALA A 170 -45.30 -6.36 8.84
N ASP A 171 -45.42 -7.62 8.42
CA ASP A 171 -46.57 -8.11 7.67
C ASP A 171 -47.75 -8.41 8.60
N GLU A 172 -48.92 -8.74 8.05
CA GLU A 172 -50.14 -9.07 8.82
C GLU A 172 -49.93 -10.21 9.83
N SER A 173 -48.93 -11.07 9.59
CA SER A 173 -48.52 -12.18 10.47
C SER A 173 -47.46 -11.82 11.52
N GLY A 174 -47.07 -10.54 11.63
CA GLY A 174 -45.98 -10.06 12.48
C GLY A 174 -44.57 -10.36 11.94
N ALA A 175 -44.47 -10.98 10.76
CA ALA A 175 -43.21 -11.32 10.11
C ALA A 175 -42.53 -10.08 9.49
N ALA A 176 -41.20 -10.02 9.55
CA ALA A 176 -40.44 -8.95 8.92
C ALA A 176 -40.51 -9.01 7.39
N LYS A 177 -40.75 -7.86 6.76
CA LYS A 177 -40.73 -7.66 5.31
C LYS A 177 -39.77 -6.52 4.97
N ILE A 178 -38.78 -6.81 4.14
CA ILE A 178 -37.74 -5.85 3.76
C ILE A 178 -38.09 -5.24 2.41
N LEU A 179 -38.25 -3.93 2.37
CA LEU A 179 -38.38 -3.13 1.16
C LEU A 179 -37.13 -2.29 1.02
N TRP A 180 -36.44 -2.41 -0.11
CA TRP A 180 -35.25 -1.60 -0.36
C TRP A 180 -35.22 -1.10 -1.80
N LYS A 181 -34.63 0.07 -2.00
CA LYS A 181 -34.35 0.62 -3.33
C LYS A 181 -32.94 1.19 -3.36
N LYS A 182 -32.28 1.04 -4.51
CA LYS A 182 -31.00 1.70 -4.78
C LYS A 182 -31.28 3.13 -5.24
N ILE A 183 -30.54 4.08 -4.69
CA ILE A 183 -30.63 5.50 -5.00
C ILE A 183 -29.30 5.95 -5.55
N THR A 184 -29.37 6.82 -6.55
CA THR A 184 -28.20 7.49 -7.09
C THR A 184 -27.96 8.77 -6.29
N LEU A 185 -26.96 8.76 -5.40
CA LEU A 185 -26.43 9.99 -4.80
C LEU A 185 -25.40 10.61 -5.75
N GLU A 186 -25.89 11.26 -6.81
CA GLU A 186 -25.06 12.20 -7.56
C GLU A 186 -24.95 13.53 -6.80
N THR A 187 -24.27 13.49 -5.65
CA THR A 187 -23.79 14.75 -5.06
C THR A 187 -22.61 15.26 -5.90
N ASP A 188 -22.66 16.52 -6.32
CA ASP A 188 -21.56 17.20 -7.03
C ASP A 188 -20.23 17.03 -6.28
N TRP A 189 -20.28 17.10 -4.95
CA TRP A 189 -19.13 16.85 -4.09
C TRP A 189 -18.53 15.44 -4.22
N ALA A 190 -19.37 14.40 -4.36
CA ALA A 190 -18.89 13.02 -4.47
C ALA A 190 -18.15 12.80 -5.80
N LYS A 191 -18.61 13.44 -6.88
CA LYS A 191 -17.94 13.46 -8.18
C LYS A 191 -16.65 14.28 -8.12
N LEU A 192 -16.71 15.49 -7.56
CA LEU A 192 -15.57 16.40 -7.46
C LEU A 192 -14.43 15.85 -6.59
N SER A 193 -14.75 15.23 -5.46
CA SER A 193 -13.77 14.66 -4.52
C SER A 193 -13.34 13.23 -4.86
N ALA A 194 -13.83 12.65 -5.95
CA ALA A 194 -13.45 11.30 -6.38
C ALA A 194 -11.99 11.29 -6.86
N GLY A 195 -11.16 10.41 -6.27
CA GLY A 195 -9.73 10.37 -6.57
C GLY A 195 -8.90 11.52 -5.97
N CYS A 196 -9.53 12.44 -5.26
CA CYS A 196 -8.85 13.54 -4.58
C CYS A 196 -8.37 13.15 -3.19
N TYR A 197 -7.20 13.64 -2.80
CA TYR A 197 -6.62 13.52 -1.46
C TYR A 197 -5.73 14.73 -1.16
N LEU A 198 -5.40 14.90 0.11
CA LEU A 198 -4.77 16.11 0.62
C LEU A 198 -3.56 15.74 1.47
N LEU A 199 -2.43 16.37 1.18
CA LEU A 199 -1.19 16.26 1.93
C LEU A 199 -0.95 17.55 2.72
N ARG A 200 -0.49 17.45 3.97
CA ARG A 200 -0.06 18.57 4.80
C ARG A 200 1.45 18.49 4.99
N THR A 201 2.14 19.61 4.92
CA THR A 201 3.60 19.66 4.99
C THR A 201 4.07 21.00 5.52
N ASN A 202 5.20 21.02 6.22
CA ASN A 202 5.95 22.23 6.55
C ASN A 202 7.19 22.42 5.65
N VAL A 203 7.34 21.56 4.63
CA VAL A 203 8.39 21.67 3.60
C VAL A 203 7.91 22.63 2.52
N THR A 204 8.35 23.88 2.59
CA THR A 204 7.92 24.96 1.68
C THR A 204 8.91 25.28 0.57
N ASP A 205 10.11 24.73 0.64
CA ASP A 205 11.21 24.89 -0.30
C ASP A 205 11.21 23.89 -1.46
N TRP A 206 10.26 22.93 -1.46
CA TRP A 206 10.11 21.93 -2.52
C TRP A 206 8.97 22.28 -3.47
N LYS A 207 9.04 21.78 -4.71
CA LYS A 207 7.92 21.88 -5.67
C LYS A 207 6.80 20.92 -5.27
N ASP A 208 5.58 21.22 -5.70
CA ASP A 208 4.40 20.38 -5.46
C ASP A 208 4.56 18.95 -5.99
N GLU A 209 5.20 18.79 -7.14
CA GLU A 209 5.58 17.49 -7.71
C GLU A 209 6.51 16.70 -6.78
N ASP A 210 7.54 17.35 -6.23
CA ASP A 210 8.52 16.69 -5.38
C ASP A 210 7.89 16.24 -4.05
N LEU A 211 7.03 17.09 -3.47
CA LEU A 211 6.24 16.76 -2.27
C LEU A 211 5.33 15.54 -2.52
N TRP A 212 4.62 15.54 -3.65
CA TRP A 212 3.78 14.43 -4.03
C TRP A 212 4.59 13.16 -4.30
N ARG A 213 5.73 13.27 -4.98
CA ARG A 213 6.62 12.15 -5.32
C ARG A 213 7.18 11.53 -4.05
N ALA A 214 7.63 12.34 -3.09
CA ALA A 214 8.09 11.89 -1.79
C ALA A 214 6.99 11.16 -1.00
N TYR A 215 5.77 11.72 -0.96
CA TYR A 215 4.64 11.03 -0.32
C TYR A 215 4.30 9.71 -1.01
N THR A 216 4.36 9.65 -2.34
CA THR A 216 4.05 8.44 -3.10
C THR A 216 5.04 7.32 -2.85
N GLN A 217 6.27 7.62 -2.43
CA GLN A 217 7.23 6.58 -2.01
C GLN A 217 6.73 5.77 -0.81
N LEU A 218 5.76 6.25 -0.02
CA LEU A 218 5.10 5.45 1.01
C LEU A 218 4.43 4.19 0.42
N SER A 219 3.94 4.27 -0.82
CA SER A 219 3.42 3.09 -1.54
C SER A 219 4.50 2.06 -1.85
N GLU A 220 5.79 2.43 -1.86
CA GLU A 220 6.88 1.45 -1.94
C GLU A 220 6.96 0.58 -0.69
N ALA A 221 6.68 1.16 0.50
CA ALA A 221 6.62 0.40 1.75
C ALA A 221 5.43 -0.58 1.73
N GLU A 222 4.25 -0.13 1.29
CA GLU A 222 3.10 -1.03 1.06
C GLU A 222 3.44 -2.15 0.05
N ASN A 223 4.11 -1.78 -1.04
CA ASN A 223 4.55 -2.74 -2.05
C ASN A 223 5.57 -3.73 -1.47
N ALA A 224 6.46 -3.29 -0.57
CA ALA A 224 7.36 -4.16 0.15
C ALA A 224 6.57 -5.23 0.89
N PHE A 225 5.60 -4.86 1.72
CA PHE A 225 4.77 -5.83 2.45
C PHE A 225 4.01 -6.79 1.53
N ARG A 226 3.54 -6.30 0.37
CA ARG A 226 2.90 -7.14 -0.63
C ARG A 226 3.88 -8.15 -1.25
N ILE A 227 5.08 -7.70 -1.63
CA ILE A 227 6.14 -8.54 -2.18
C ILE A 227 6.52 -9.66 -1.21
N HIS A 228 6.63 -9.37 0.08
CA HIS A 228 6.90 -10.39 1.09
C HIS A 228 5.84 -11.49 1.06
N LYS A 229 4.57 -11.12 0.96
CA LYS A 229 3.45 -12.07 0.93
C LYS A 229 3.38 -12.86 -0.37
N THR A 230 3.68 -12.24 -1.52
CA THR A 230 3.50 -12.88 -2.83
C THR A 230 4.76 -13.57 -3.34
N ASP A 231 5.87 -12.86 -3.45
CA ASP A 231 7.08 -13.35 -4.14
C ASP A 231 7.95 -14.15 -3.22
N LEU A 232 8.17 -13.60 -2.02
CA LEU A 232 8.99 -14.26 -1.01
C LEU A 232 8.18 -15.33 -0.28
N GLN A 233 6.84 -15.35 -0.47
CA GLN A 233 5.90 -16.25 0.21
C GLN A 233 6.05 -16.26 1.74
N LEU A 234 6.62 -15.20 2.29
CA LEU A 234 6.78 -14.94 3.72
C LEU A 234 5.43 -14.44 4.20
N ARG A 235 4.59 -15.39 4.60
CA ARG A 235 3.28 -15.10 5.18
C ARG A 235 3.46 -14.66 6.62
N SER A 236 2.61 -13.73 7.04
CA SER A 236 2.51 -13.36 8.46
C SER A 236 2.13 -14.60 9.26
N ILE A 237 3.02 -15.03 10.14
CA ILE A 237 2.75 -16.08 11.13
C ILE A 237 2.45 -15.37 12.45
N TRP A 238 1.39 -15.79 13.12
CA TRP A 238 1.03 -15.27 14.44
C TRP A 238 1.98 -15.87 15.49
N HIS A 239 3.15 -15.27 15.64
CA HIS A 239 4.09 -15.63 16.69
C HIS A 239 3.54 -15.18 18.05
N GLN A 240 3.61 -16.07 19.04
CA GLN A 240 3.21 -15.78 20.43
C GLN A 240 4.40 -15.31 21.28
N GLU A 241 5.61 -15.75 20.92
CA GLU A 241 6.86 -15.38 21.59
C GLU A 241 7.56 -14.26 20.80
N GLU A 242 8.08 -13.26 21.51
CA GLU A 242 8.75 -12.10 20.95
C GLU A 242 9.97 -12.49 20.11
N ASP A 243 10.86 -13.33 20.65
CA ASP A 243 12.06 -13.81 19.93
C ASP A 243 11.74 -14.45 18.57
N ARG A 244 10.61 -15.17 18.47
CA ARG A 244 10.18 -15.81 17.22
C ARG A 244 9.67 -14.78 16.21
N LEU A 245 8.97 -13.75 16.70
CA LEU A 245 8.53 -12.63 15.87
C LEU A 245 9.73 -11.85 15.34
N GLU A 246 10.69 -11.54 16.20
CA GLU A 246 11.92 -10.83 15.81
C GLU A 246 12.73 -11.60 14.77
N ALA A 247 12.94 -12.90 14.98
CA ALA A 247 13.66 -13.76 14.03
C ALA A 247 12.94 -13.81 12.67
N HIS A 248 11.61 -13.93 12.67
CA HIS A 248 10.83 -13.93 11.43
C HIS A 248 10.91 -12.58 10.70
N LEU A 249 10.80 -11.47 11.43
CA LEU A 249 10.93 -10.13 10.88
C LEU A 249 12.34 -9.87 10.32
N LEU A 250 13.38 -10.37 10.99
CA LEU A 250 14.75 -10.30 10.48
C LEU A 250 14.89 -11.00 9.13
N VAL A 251 14.37 -12.23 9.01
CA VAL A 251 14.39 -12.99 7.75
C VAL A 251 13.63 -12.26 6.66
N CYS A 252 12.46 -11.68 6.98
CA CYS A 252 11.69 -10.86 6.06
C CYS A 252 12.48 -9.65 5.58
N PHE A 253 13.03 -8.88 6.53
CA PHE A 253 13.84 -7.71 6.25
C PHE A 253 15.02 -8.04 5.33
N LEU A 254 15.79 -9.08 5.64
CA LEU A 254 16.94 -9.52 4.83
C LEU A 254 16.51 -9.95 3.43
N ALA A 255 15.44 -10.74 3.31
CA ALA A 255 14.92 -11.17 2.02
C ALA A 255 14.51 -9.96 1.14
N TYR A 256 13.91 -8.93 1.73
CA TYR A 256 13.57 -7.70 1.00
C TYR A 256 14.78 -6.85 0.64
N VAL A 257 15.79 -6.77 1.51
CA VAL A 257 17.08 -6.12 1.19
C VAL A 257 17.72 -6.80 -0.02
N LEU A 258 17.76 -8.14 -0.04
CA LEU A 258 18.29 -8.90 -1.17
C LEU A 258 17.50 -8.63 -2.45
N LEU A 259 16.16 -8.64 -2.39
CA LEU A 259 15.33 -8.38 -3.56
C LEU A 259 15.50 -6.94 -4.10
N LYS A 260 15.52 -5.92 -3.24
CA LYS A 260 15.79 -4.54 -3.68
C LYS A 260 17.21 -4.38 -4.22
N SER A 261 18.18 -5.13 -3.70
CA SER A 261 19.54 -5.17 -4.22
C SER A 261 19.59 -5.79 -5.61
N LEU A 262 18.88 -6.91 -5.82
CA LEU A 262 18.71 -7.52 -7.15
C LEU A 262 18.06 -6.53 -8.13
N GLY A 263 16.99 -5.85 -7.74
CA GLY A 263 16.35 -4.83 -8.59
C GLY A 263 17.31 -3.69 -8.99
N ARG A 264 18.17 -3.24 -8.07
CA ARG A 264 19.23 -2.26 -8.39
C ARG A 264 20.27 -2.81 -9.36
N LEU A 265 20.66 -4.07 -9.21
CA LEU A 265 21.58 -4.73 -10.15
C LEU A 265 20.93 -4.87 -11.54
N CYS A 266 19.66 -5.26 -11.62
CA CYS A 266 18.89 -5.32 -12.87
C CYS A 266 18.85 -3.96 -13.56
N ALA A 267 18.55 -2.89 -12.81
CA ALA A 267 18.51 -1.53 -13.35
C ALA A 267 19.88 -1.10 -13.92
N ARG A 268 20.97 -1.36 -13.18
CA ARG A 268 22.35 -1.09 -13.65
C ARG A 268 22.73 -1.91 -14.87
N ALA A 269 22.20 -3.11 -15.00
CA ALA A 269 22.42 -3.99 -16.14
C ALA A 269 21.55 -3.64 -17.36
N GLY A 270 20.57 -2.72 -17.23
CA GLY A 270 19.62 -2.37 -18.29
C GLY A 270 18.46 -3.37 -18.45
N LEU A 271 18.22 -4.22 -17.44
CA LEU A 271 17.18 -5.25 -17.44
C LEU A 271 15.81 -4.76 -16.90
N GLY A 272 15.73 -3.49 -16.51
CA GLY A 272 14.55 -2.91 -15.86
C GLY A 272 14.57 -3.04 -14.33
N ASP A 273 13.43 -2.78 -13.71
CA ASP A 273 13.25 -2.66 -12.26
C ASP A 273 12.39 -3.79 -11.65
N GLU A 274 12.11 -4.84 -12.42
CA GLU A 274 11.27 -5.98 -12.03
C GLU A 274 12.11 -7.24 -11.74
N PRO A 275 12.70 -7.37 -10.54
CA PRO A 275 13.52 -8.55 -10.19
C PRO A 275 12.75 -9.88 -10.23
N ARG A 276 11.41 -9.85 -10.15
CA ARG A 276 10.56 -11.05 -10.26
C ARG A 276 10.77 -11.78 -11.58
N ARG A 277 10.77 -11.05 -12.69
CA ARG A 277 10.96 -11.62 -14.03
C ARG A 277 12.32 -12.31 -14.16
N VAL A 278 13.36 -11.74 -13.56
CA VAL A 278 14.69 -12.37 -13.51
C VAL A 278 14.65 -13.65 -12.68
N LEU A 279 13.98 -13.66 -11.52
CA LEU A 279 13.82 -14.87 -10.72
C LEU A 279 13.02 -15.96 -11.44
N GLU A 280 11.95 -15.59 -12.15
CA GLU A 280 11.17 -16.51 -12.99
C GLU A 280 12.05 -17.15 -14.06
N GLU A 281 12.84 -16.34 -14.77
CA GLU A 281 13.76 -16.84 -15.79
C GLU A 281 14.88 -17.71 -15.21
N LEU A 282 15.40 -17.37 -14.03
CA LEU A 282 16.37 -18.21 -13.31
C LEU A 282 15.75 -19.52 -12.83
N SER A 283 14.47 -19.54 -12.46
CA SER A 283 13.77 -20.75 -12.02
C SER A 283 13.60 -21.80 -13.13
N GLU A 284 13.68 -21.37 -14.40
CA GLU A 284 13.68 -22.27 -15.55
C GLU A 284 15.02 -23.01 -15.72
N ILE A 285 16.10 -22.54 -15.07
CA ILE A 285 17.41 -23.19 -15.14
C ILE A 285 17.35 -24.51 -14.39
N ARG A 286 17.50 -25.61 -15.12
CA ARG A 286 17.50 -26.95 -14.52
C ARG A 286 18.93 -27.44 -14.36
N PRO A 287 19.32 -27.95 -13.17
CA PRO A 287 20.56 -28.69 -13.07
C PRO A 287 20.41 -30.01 -13.85
N MET A 288 21.37 -30.29 -14.72
CA MET A 288 21.49 -31.53 -15.46
C MET A 288 22.79 -32.20 -15.05
N ASP A 289 22.69 -33.40 -14.49
CA ASP A 289 23.86 -34.22 -14.19
C ASP A 289 24.18 -35.05 -15.44
N VAL A 290 25.36 -34.80 -16.02
CA VAL A 290 25.91 -35.59 -17.12
C VAL A 290 26.78 -36.68 -16.50
N VAL A 291 26.39 -37.93 -16.71
CA VAL A 291 27.15 -39.10 -16.28
C VAL A 291 27.93 -39.62 -17.47
N LEU A 292 29.25 -39.58 -17.38
CA LEU A 292 30.15 -40.08 -18.42
C LEU A 292 30.75 -41.40 -17.93
N PRO A 293 30.37 -42.55 -18.53
CA PRO A 293 31.02 -43.82 -18.22
C PRO A 293 32.44 -43.81 -18.79
N THR A 294 33.40 -44.32 -18.03
CA THR A 294 34.79 -44.49 -18.50
C THR A 294 35.08 -45.94 -18.85
N SER A 295 36.05 -46.17 -19.73
CA SER A 295 36.53 -47.51 -20.12
C SER A 295 37.13 -48.30 -18.95
N ALA A 296 37.47 -47.63 -17.84
CA ALA A 296 37.97 -48.25 -16.61
C ALA A 296 36.86 -48.62 -15.59
N GLY A 297 35.59 -48.44 -15.96
CA GLY A 297 34.44 -48.87 -15.14
C GLY A 297 34.00 -47.89 -14.04
N HIS A 298 34.64 -46.73 -13.90
CA HIS A 298 34.16 -45.67 -13.00
C HIS A 298 33.35 -44.60 -13.75
N GLU A 299 32.36 -44.00 -13.07
CA GLU A 299 31.54 -42.92 -13.62
C GLU A 299 32.13 -41.55 -13.27
N ILE A 300 32.21 -40.64 -14.24
CA ILE A 300 32.46 -39.21 -13.98
C ILE A 300 31.12 -38.48 -14.03
N ARG A 301 30.71 -37.88 -12.91
CA ARG A 301 29.50 -37.04 -12.83
C ARG A 301 29.88 -35.57 -12.92
N ARG A 302 29.32 -34.86 -13.90
CA ARG A 302 29.46 -33.40 -14.04
C ARG A 302 28.09 -32.76 -14.03
N ARG A 303 27.85 -31.84 -13.11
CA ARG A 303 26.64 -31.04 -13.05
C ARG A 303 26.76 -29.82 -13.95
N TRP A 304 25.81 -29.67 -14.87
CA TRP A 304 25.68 -28.54 -15.79
C TRP A 304 24.36 -27.81 -15.53
N GLY A 305 24.31 -26.49 -15.73
CA GLY A 305 23.05 -25.77 -15.78
C GLY A 305 22.49 -25.85 -17.20
N ALA A 306 21.38 -26.58 -17.40
CA ALA A 306 20.66 -26.57 -18.67
C ALA A 306 19.83 -25.28 -18.77
N ILE A 307 20.24 -24.39 -19.66
CA ILE A 307 19.56 -23.12 -19.95
C ILE A 307 18.71 -23.33 -21.21
N PRO A 308 17.39 -23.04 -21.19
CA PRO A 308 16.56 -23.08 -22.38
C PRO A 308 17.14 -22.23 -23.51
N PHE A 309 17.24 -22.81 -24.72
CA PHE A 309 17.97 -22.25 -25.87
C PHE A 309 17.57 -20.82 -26.27
N ARG A 310 16.32 -20.39 -25.95
CA ARG A 310 15.80 -19.06 -26.30
C ARG A 310 16.38 -17.88 -25.50
N ARG A 311 17.19 -18.10 -24.45
CA ARG A 311 17.58 -17.03 -23.50
C ARG A 311 19.06 -17.00 -23.10
N ARG A 312 19.97 -17.47 -23.97
CA ARG A 312 21.44 -17.35 -23.75
C ARG A 312 21.94 -15.89 -23.61
N PHE A 313 21.18 -14.91 -24.11
CA PHE A 313 21.56 -13.48 -24.09
C PHE A 313 21.66 -12.87 -22.68
N LEU A 314 20.79 -13.28 -21.74
CA LEU A 314 20.76 -12.69 -20.39
C LEU A 314 21.95 -13.12 -19.51
N LEU A 315 22.38 -14.37 -19.66
CA LEU A 315 23.58 -14.87 -18.99
C LEU A 315 24.87 -14.34 -19.62
N ALA A 316 24.93 -14.12 -20.94
CA ALA A 316 26.08 -13.49 -21.57
C ALA A 316 26.34 -12.07 -21.02
N ILE A 317 25.29 -11.29 -20.78
CA ILE A 317 25.41 -9.93 -20.24
C ILE A 317 25.74 -9.94 -18.73
N ALA A 318 25.15 -10.86 -17.95
CA ALA A 318 25.44 -10.99 -16.52
C ALA A 318 26.84 -11.56 -16.24
N PHE A 319 27.30 -12.54 -17.01
CA PHE A 319 28.60 -13.19 -16.80
C PHE A 319 29.77 -12.31 -17.27
N VAL A 320 29.63 -11.60 -18.39
CA VAL A 320 30.66 -10.66 -18.88
C VAL A 320 30.83 -9.49 -17.91
N LYS A 321 29.74 -8.89 -17.41
CA LYS A 321 29.85 -7.75 -16.48
C LYS A 321 30.24 -8.12 -15.05
N PHE A 322 29.95 -9.35 -14.60
CA PHE A 322 30.35 -9.80 -13.25
C PHE A 322 31.82 -10.22 -13.18
N VAL A 323 32.38 -10.73 -14.28
CA VAL A 323 33.80 -11.10 -14.38
C VAL A 323 34.70 -9.89 -14.62
N GLU A 324 34.23 -8.86 -15.33
CA GLU A 324 35.02 -7.65 -15.61
C GLU A 324 35.06 -6.62 -14.45
N GLY A 325 34.29 -6.81 -13.38
CA GLY A 325 34.13 -5.83 -12.29
C GLY A 325 34.69 -6.22 -10.91
N GLY A 326 35.33 -7.39 -10.76
CA GLY A 326 35.90 -7.82 -9.49
C GLY A 326 37.35 -7.33 -9.30
N PRO A 327 37.71 -6.69 -8.17
CA PRO A 327 39.09 -6.32 -7.91
C PRO A 327 39.94 -7.59 -7.80
N SER A 328 41.02 -7.61 -8.57
CA SER A 328 42.09 -8.60 -8.54
C SER A 328 42.72 -8.65 -7.14
N LEU A 329 42.18 -9.48 -6.27
CA LEU A 329 42.81 -9.88 -5.01
C LEU A 329 43.34 -11.30 -5.17
N LEU A 330 44.45 -11.42 -5.88
CA LEU A 330 45.43 -12.52 -5.78
C LEU A 330 46.81 -11.96 -6.16
N ARG A 331 47.46 -11.34 -5.17
CA ARG A 331 48.90 -11.44 -4.94
C ARG A 331 49.14 -11.51 -3.44
#